data_AF-A0A1H6YC36-F1
#
_entry.id   AF-A0A1H6YC36-F1
#
_cell.length_a   1.000
_cell.length_b   1.000
_cell.length_c   1.000
_cell.angle_alpha   90.00
_cell.angle_beta   90.00
_cell.angle_gamma   90.00
#
_symmetry.space_group_name_H-M   'P 1'
#
loop_
_entity.id
_entity.type
_entity.pdbx_description
1 polymer ?
#
loop_
_entity_poly.entity_id
_entity_poly.type
_entity_poly.pdbx_seq_one_letter_code
_entity_poly.pdbx_strand_id
1 'polypeptide(L)'
;MALLSFLGATQEVTGSCYLIETRDGSRVLLECGMHQGHREEEEDNARPFPFDPGSLDAVVISHAHIDHSGLLPRLAAAGYRGPIFATEATCELMELMLLDSAHIQENDAEWENKWRARLGKPPVEPLYTTADAEKALSLCRPQPYGSALEVAPGVIVTFHEAGHILGSSIVEMELHDHHLTRRLVFSGDLGNTCTPLMRDPTPLSRADVVLMESTYGDRDHRCGEDTLNELVEILQTAHRGGGNVLIPAFAVGRTQDLLFYLGRFYQEGRLPQQAVFLDSPMAIKANAIYTRFSEHFDPVDRALLQARGVKRVEDWLPILRCTPTPEESMAINRIRSGAIIIAGSGMCTGGRIVHHFKHNLWRAECHLVFPGFQARGTLGRRIVDGADSVKVLHQRIAVRAQVHTLGGFSAHAGQSQLLDWVRHFDHRPELYLVHGELEKMQVLQQVLHERLNWTANIPERGEQIAI
;
A
#
# COMPACT_ATOMS: atom_id res chain seq x y z
N MET A 1 -24.68 -19.07 -13.72
CA MET A 1 -24.26 -17.83 -13.05
C MET A 1 -22.79 -17.98 -12.77
N ALA A 2 -22.04 -16.89 -12.83
CA ALA A 2 -20.64 -16.94 -12.46
C ALA A 2 -20.52 -17.22 -10.95
N LEU A 3 -19.38 -17.72 -10.50
CA LEU A 3 -19.09 -17.93 -9.09
C LEU A 3 -17.95 -17.00 -8.68
N LEU A 4 -18.09 -16.36 -7.52
CA LEU A 4 -17.01 -15.63 -6.86
C LEU A 4 -16.65 -16.38 -5.59
N SER A 5 -15.38 -16.77 -5.48
CA SER A 5 -14.80 -17.39 -4.28
C SER A 5 -13.92 -16.38 -3.56
N PHE A 6 -14.16 -16.19 -2.26
CA PHE A 6 -13.35 -15.32 -1.41
C PHE A 6 -12.18 -16.11 -0.83
N LEU A 7 -10.94 -15.87 -1.29
CA LEU A 7 -9.78 -16.71 -0.94
C LEU A 7 -8.82 -16.07 0.07
N GLY A 8 -8.85 -14.74 0.19
CA GLY A 8 -8.08 -13.96 1.16
C GLY A 8 -8.62 -12.53 1.31
N ALA A 9 -8.07 -11.77 2.27
CA ALA A 9 -8.59 -10.47 2.69
C ALA A 9 -10.06 -10.50 3.16
N THR A 10 -10.48 -11.64 3.71
CA THR A 10 -11.78 -11.83 4.38
C THR A 10 -11.56 -11.71 5.88
N GLN A 11 -12.04 -10.63 6.50
CA GLN A 11 -11.84 -10.33 7.93
C GLN A 11 -10.37 -10.06 8.32
N GLU A 12 -9.53 -9.76 7.33
CA GLU A 12 -8.13 -9.38 7.46
C GLU A 12 -7.76 -8.30 6.43
N VAL A 13 -6.63 -7.63 6.61
CA VAL A 13 -6.19 -6.46 5.80
C VAL A 13 -5.18 -6.84 4.73
N THR A 14 -4.73 -8.10 4.64
CA THR A 14 -3.68 -8.47 3.68
C THR A 14 -4.02 -9.78 2.98
N GLY A 15 -3.29 -10.10 1.90
CA GLY A 15 -3.52 -11.35 1.18
C GLY A 15 -4.75 -11.33 0.26
N SER A 16 -5.10 -10.17 -0.31
CA SER A 16 -6.24 -10.02 -1.22
C SER A 16 -6.19 -11.05 -2.35
N CYS A 17 -7.24 -11.85 -2.46
CA CYS A 17 -7.33 -12.90 -3.48
C CYS A 17 -8.78 -13.35 -3.66
N TYR A 18 -9.30 -13.20 -4.87
CA TYR A 18 -10.67 -13.57 -5.22
C TYR A 18 -10.68 -14.31 -6.56
N LEU A 19 -11.36 -15.44 -6.64
CA LEU A 19 -11.43 -16.22 -7.86
C LEU A 19 -12.83 -16.13 -8.47
N ILE A 20 -12.89 -15.70 -9.73
CA ILE A 20 -14.12 -15.60 -10.51
C ILE A 20 -14.12 -16.73 -11.54
N GLU A 21 -15.20 -17.51 -11.54
CA GLU A 21 -15.38 -18.64 -12.45
C GLU A 21 -16.69 -18.48 -13.23
N THR A 22 -16.60 -18.29 -14.54
CA THR A 22 -17.79 -18.24 -15.40
C THR A 22 -18.30 -19.65 -15.66
N ARG A 23 -19.60 -19.76 -15.97
CA ARG A 23 -20.22 -21.04 -16.30
C ARG A 23 -19.61 -21.70 -17.54
N ASP A 24 -19.15 -20.88 -18.49
CA ASP A 24 -18.50 -21.32 -19.72
C ASP A 24 -17.03 -21.74 -19.50
N GLY A 25 -16.55 -21.67 -18.25
CA GLY A 25 -15.27 -22.24 -17.82
C GLY A 25 -14.12 -21.24 -17.71
N SER A 26 -14.36 -19.94 -17.90
CA SER A 26 -13.32 -18.93 -17.73
C SER A 26 -13.00 -18.69 -16.27
N ARG A 27 -11.71 -18.64 -15.92
CA ARG A 27 -11.22 -18.47 -14.55
C ARG A 27 -10.34 -17.23 -14.48
N VAL A 28 -10.82 -16.20 -13.80
CA VAL A 28 -10.09 -14.94 -13.63
C VAL A 28 -9.78 -14.74 -12.16
N LEU A 29 -8.52 -14.52 -11.85
CA LEU A 29 -8.08 -14.19 -10.50
C LEU A 29 -8.06 -12.67 -10.34
N LEU A 30 -8.77 -12.17 -9.35
CA LEU A 30 -8.72 -10.77 -8.94
C LEU A 30 -7.86 -10.67 -7.69
N GLU A 31 -6.76 -9.93 -7.78
CA GLU A 31 -5.67 -9.87 -6.80
C GLU A 31 -4.91 -11.19 -6.57
N CYS A 32 -3.63 -11.05 -6.20
CA CYS A 32 -2.77 -12.14 -5.77
C CYS A 32 -1.81 -11.62 -4.68
N GLY A 33 -2.41 -11.23 -3.57
CA GLY A 33 -1.77 -10.56 -2.45
C GLY A 33 -0.98 -11.47 -1.52
N MET A 34 0.07 -10.91 -0.89
CA MET A 34 0.82 -11.55 0.19
C MET A 34 0.26 -11.15 1.54
N HIS A 35 0.11 -12.10 2.46
CA HIS A 35 -0.25 -11.84 3.86
C HIS A 35 0.95 -11.22 4.58
N GLN A 36 0.74 -10.15 5.34
CA GLN A 36 1.79 -9.48 6.11
C GLN A 36 1.32 -9.23 7.53
N GLY A 37 2.17 -9.53 8.53
CA GLY A 37 1.80 -9.27 9.92
C GLY A 37 2.35 -10.29 10.89
N HIS A 38 1.47 -11.05 11.53
CA HIS A 38 1.88 -12.09 12.45
C HIS A 38 2.51 -13.26 11.69
N ARG A 39 3.49 -13.93 12.33
CA ARG A 39 4.20 -15.05 11.72
C ARG A 39 3.26 -16.15 11.19
N GLU A 40 2.16 -16.41 11.91
CA GLU A 40 1.16 -17.41 11.51
C GLU A 40 0.44 -17.01 10.20
N GLU A 41 0.17 -15.71 10.01
CA GLU A 41 -0.41 -15.17 8.77
C GLU A 41 0.62 -15.23 7.63
N GLU A 42 1.89 -14.91 7.90
CA GLU A 42 2.95 -15.00 6.89
C GLU A 42 3.24 -16.45 6.45
N GLU A 43 3.03 -17.44 7.32
CA GLU A 43 3.15 -18.86 7.00
C GLU A 43 2.11 -19.31 5.96
N ASP A 44 0.96 -18.64 5.87
CA ASP A 44 -0.05 -18.92 4.85
C ASP A 44 0.44 -18.59 3.44
N ASN A 45 1.38 -17.67 3.30
CA ASN A 45 1.98 -17.35 2.00
C ASN A 45 2.69 -18.54 1.37
N ALA A 46 3.14 -19.53 2.16
CA ALA A 46 3.81 -20.74 1.68
C ALA A 46 2.84 -21.90 1.37
N ARG A 47 1.55 -21.79 1.73
CA ARG A 47 0.55 -22.84 1.48
C ARG A 47 0.19 -22.94 0.01
N PRO A 48 -0.04 -24.13 -0.56
CA PRO A 48 -0.48 -24.25 -1.95
C PRO A 48 -1.73 -23.43 -2.23
N PHE A 49 -1.87 -22.89 -3.44
CA PHE A 49 -3.10 -22.22 -3.86
C PHE A 49 -4.28 -23.21 -3.79
N PRO A 50 -5.48 -22.76 -3.38
CA PRO A 50 -6.67 -23.60 -3.32
C PRO A 50 -7.27 -23.90 -4.71
N PHE A 51 -6.63 -23.39 -5.77
CA PHE A 51 -6.96 -23.59 -7.18
C PHE A 51 -5.69 -23.96 -7.95
N ASP A 52 -5.86 -24.49 -9.17
CA ASP A 52 -4.75 -24.78 -10.07
C ASP A 52 -4.30 -23.50 -10.80
N PRO A 53 -3.09 -22.96 -10.55
CA PRO A 53 -2.59 -21.77 -11.23
C PRO A 53 -2.52 -21.93 -12.76
N GLY A 54 -2.30 -23.15 -13.27
CA GLY A 54 -2.21 -23.41 -14.70
C GLY A 54 -3.55 -23.28 -15.45
N SER A 55 -4.66 -23.25 -14.72
CA SER A 55 -6.01 -23.17 -15.27
C SER A 55 -6.60 -21.77 -15.32
N LEU A 56 -5.90 -20.76 -14.81
CA LEU A 56 -6.33 -19.37 -14.85
C LEU A 56 -6.13 -18.78 -16.24
N ASP A 57 -7.16 -18.12 -16.76
CA ASP A 57 -7.10 -17.42 -18.04
C ASP A 57 -6.43 -16.05 -17.89
N ALA A 58 -6.71 -15.34 -16.80
CA ALA A 58 -6.21 -13.99 -16.57
C ALA A 58 -6.07 -13.70 -15.07
N VAL A 59 -5.21 -12.75 -14.75
CA VAL A 59 -5.11 -12.13 -13.42
C VAL A 59 -5.35 -10.63 -13.58
N VAL A 60 -6.10 -10.03 -12.67
CA VAL A 60 -6.42 -8.59 -12.65
C VAL A 60 -5.98 -8.00 -11.32
N ILE A 61 -5.20 -6.91 -11.36
CA ILE A 61 -4.61 -6.27 -10.19
C ILE A 61 -5.05 -4.81 -10.12
N SER A 62 -5.62 -4.41 -8.98
CA SER A 62 -6.06 -3.03 -8.72
C SER A 62 -4.88 -2.08 -8.59
N HIS A 63 -3.85 -2.47 -7.83
CA HIS A 63 -2.69 -1.63 -7.54
C HIS A 63 -1.46 -2.43 -7.06
N ALA A 64 -0.32 -1.75 -6.96
CA ALA A 64 0.99 -2.39 -6.84
C ALA A 64 1.39 -2.85 -5.43
N HIS A 65 0.60 -2.59 -4.38
CA HIS A 65 1.01 -2.99 -3.04
C HIS A 65 1.15 -4.53 -2.91
N ILE A 66 2.03 -4.97 -2.01
CA ILE A 66 2.42 -6.39 -1.88
C ILE A 66 1.27 -7.25 -1.32
N ASP A 67 0.39 -6.67 -0.54
CA ASP A 67 -0.84 -7.28 -0.04
C ASP A 67 -1.94 -7.46 -1.11
N HIS A 68 -1.71 -6.98 -2.33
CA HIS A 68 -2.56 -7.14 -3.52
C HIS A 68 -1.85 -7.87 -4.68
N SER A 69 -0.53 -7.69 -4.83
CA SER A 69 0.25 -8.23 -5.96
C SER A 69 1.40 -9.17 -5.56
N GLY A 70 1.71 -9.29 -4.27
CA GLY A 70 2.97 -9.85 -3.78
C GLY A 70 3.17 -11.34 -3.99
N LEU A 71 2.14 -12.11 -4.30
CA LEU A 71 2.23 -13.55 -4.61
C LEU A 71 2.24 -13.84 -6.12
N LEU A 72 2.18 -12.83 -7.00
CA LEU A 72 2.32 -13.02 -8.44
C LEU A 72 3.58 -13.80 -8.85
N PRO A 73 4.78 -13.54 -8.28
CA PRO A 73 5.97 -14.32 -8.59
C PRO A 73 5.78 -15.81 -8.27
N ARG A 74 5.18 -16.10 -7.12
CA ARG A 74 4.88 -17.46 -6.67
C ARG A 74 3.84 -18.13 -7.56
N LEU A 75 2.82 -17.39 -8.00
CA LEU A 75 1.81 -17.87 -8.96
C LEU A 75 2.48 -18.29 -10.28
N ALA A 76 3.40 -17.47 -10.80
CA ALA A 76 4.17 -17.78 -12.02
C ALA A 76 5.12 -18.97 -11.83
N ALA A 77 5.75 -19.09 -10.66
CA ALA A 77 6.57 -20.26 -10.27
C ALA A 77 5.72 -21.54 -10.21
N ALA A 78 4.50 -21.44 -9.66
CA ALA A 78 3.56 -22.55 -9.50
C ALA A 78 2.88 -23.01 -10.81
N GLY A 79 3.13 -22.34 -11.94
CA GLY A 79 2.70 -22.83 -13.26
C GLY A 79 1.87 -21.86 -14.07
N TYR A 80 1.46 -20.71 -13.53
CA TYR A 80 0.69 -19.72 -14.26
C TYR A 80 1.46 -19.12 -15.45
N ARG A 81 0.78 -18.92 -16.58
CA ARG A 81 1.34 -18.39 -17.83
C ARG A 81 0.45 -17.38 -18.55
N GLY A 82 -0.73 -17.07 -17.99
CA GLY A 82 -1.69 -16.13 -18.59
C GLY A 82 -1.27 -14.66 -18.40
N PRO A 83 -1.99 -13.72 -19.04
CA PRO A 83 -1.77 -12.29 -18.89
C PRO A 83 -2.20 -11.73 -17.51
N ILE A 84 -1.40 -10.82 -16.97
CA ILE A 84 -1.70 -10.03 -15.76
C ILE A 84 -2.09 -8.62 -16.20
N PHE A 85 -3.31 -8.19 -15.94
CA PHE A 85 -3.83 -6.88 -16.32
C PHE A 85 -3.82 -5.92 -15.14
N ALA A 86 -3.27 -4.73 -15.35
CA ALA A 86 -3.25 -3.63 -14.40
C ALA A 86 -3.05 -2.31 -15.15
N THR A 87 -3.12 -1.17 -14.46
CA THR A 87 -2.79 0.11 -15.07
C THR A 87 -1.30 0.23 -15.39
N GLU A 88 -0.93 1.13 -16.32
CA GLU A 88 0.47 1.32 -16.72
C GLU A 88 1.39 1.66 -15.52
N ALA A 89 0.97 2.63 -14.70
CA ALA A 89 1.70 2.99 -13.48
C ALA A 89 1.77 1.84 -12.47
N THR A 90 0.70 1.04 -12.32
CA THR A 90 0.71 -0.13 -11.45
C THR A 90 1.71 -1.18 -11.93
N CYS A 91 1.81 -1.45 -13.23
CA CYS A 91 2.82 -2.37 -13.78
C CYS A 91 4.25 -1.96 -13.44
N GLU A 92 4.59 -0.67 -13.54
CA GLU A 92 5.94 -0.19 -13.20
C GLU A 92 6.23 -0.22 -11.70
N LEU A 93 5.23 0.12 -10.88
CA LEU A 93 5.37 0.02 -9.43
C LEU A 93 5.47 -1.44 -8.99
N MET A 94 4.74 -2.36 -9.61
CA MET A 94 4.87 -3.80 -9.37
C MET A 94 6.28 -4.29 -9.74
N GLU A 95 6.86 -3.85 -10.86
CA GLU A 95 8.25 -4.20 -11.21
C GLU A 95 9.20 -3.81 -10.08
N LEU A 96 9.09 -2.57 -9.60
CA LEU A 96 9.92 -2.09 -8.51
C LEU A 96 9.71 -2.91 -7.22
N MET A 97 8.45 -3.15 -6.83
CA MET A 97 8.10 -3.76 -5.54
C MET A 97 8.34 -5.26 -5.50
N LEU A 98 8.04 -5.99 -6.57
CA LEU A 98 8.20 -7.44 -6.64
C LEU A 98 9.69 -7.84 -6.73
N LEU A 99 10.51 -7.07 -7.45
CA LEU A 99 11.96 -7.32 -7.51
C LEU A 99 12.64 -7.02 -6.17
N ASP A 100 12.25 -5.94 -5.48
CA ASP A 100 12.77 -5.64 -4.13
C ASP A 100 12.36 -6.73 -3.13
N SER A 101 11.09 -7.17 -3.16
CA SER A 101 10.61 -8.26 -2.31
C SER A 101 11.35 -9.57 -2.57
N ALA A 102 11.54 -9.95 -3.84
CA ALA A 102 12.30 -11.16 -4.20
C ALA A 102 13.73 -11.10 -3.67
N HIS A 103 14.41 -9.97 -3.85
CA HIS A 103 15.77 -9.79 -3.37
C HIS A 103 15.87 -9.87 -1.83
N ILE A 104 14.91 -9.26 -1.10
CA ILE A 104 14.85 -9.37 0.36
C ILE A 104 14.71 -10.83 0.79
N GLN A 105 13.80 -11.56 0.15
CA GLN A 105 13.53 -12.96 0.50
C GLN A 105 14.70 -13.88 0.21
N GLU A 106 15.38 -13.71 -0.93
CA GLU A 106 16.61 -14.45 -1.26
C GLU A 106 17.69 -14.20 -0.21
N ASN A 107 17.93 -12.94 0.15
CA ASN A 107 18.91 -12.57 1.18
C ASN A 107 18.56 -13.14 2.57
N ASP A 108 17.28 -13.10 2.96
CA ASP A 108 16.82 -13.63 4.24
C ASP A 108 16.98 -15.15 4.30
N ALA A 109 16.64 -15.86 3.22
CA ALA A 109 16.85 -17.29 3.09
C ALA A 109 18.35 -17.65 3.15
N GLU A 110 19.21 -16.92 2.44
CA GLU A 110 20.66 -17.10 2.50
C GLU A 110 21.22 -16.89 3.91
N TRP A 111 20.79 -15.84 4.59
CA TRP A 111 21.26 -15.49 5.93
C TRP A 111 20.86 -16.54 6.95
N GLU A 112 19.59 -16.95 6.91
CA GLU A 112 19.05 -17.99 7.79
C GLU A 112 19.71 -19.35 7.50
N ASN A 113 19.98 -19.69 6.24
CA ASN A 113 20.69 -20.91 5.87
C ASN A 113 22.12 -20.97 6.42
N LYS A 114 22.83 -19.84 6.50
CA LYS A 114 24.14 -19.77 7.18
C LYS A 114 24.04 -20.14 8.66
N TRP A 115 22.94 -19.76 9.33
CA TRP A 115 22.71 -20.11 10.73
C TRP A 115 22.22 -21.56 10.90
N ARG A 116 21.29 -22.01 10.06
CA ARG A 116 20.77 -23.40 10.04
C ARG A 116 21.87 -24.42 9.79
N ALA A 117 22.80 -24.13 8.89
CA ALA A 117 23.97 -24.97 8.64
C ALA A 117 24.83 -25.18 9.89
N ARG A 118 25.02 -24.14 10.72
CA ARG A 118 25.75 -24.24 12.00
C ARG A 118 25.03 -25.10 13.03
N LEU A 119 23.71 -25.22 12.92
CA LEU A 119 22.86 -26.04 13.79
C LEU A 119 22.56 -27.43 13.21
N GLY A 120 23.10 -27.78 12.03
CA GLY A 120 22.79 -29.03 11.35
C GLY A 120 21.33 -29.16 10.90
N LYS A 121 20.63 -28.04 10.69
CA LYS A 121 19.25 -28.02 10.18
C LYS A 121 19.24 -27.96 8.64
N PRO A 122 18.21 -28.52 7.98
CA PRO A 122 18.07 -28.41 6.51
C PRO A 122 17.92 -26.95 6.09
N PRO A 123 18.38 -26.58 4.87
CA PRO A 123 18.18 -25.25 4.33
C PRO A 123 16.69 -24.99 4.05
N VAL A 124 16.33 -23.72 3.97
CA VAL A 124 15.05 -23.28 3.44
C VAL A 124 15.26 -22.53 2.12
N GLU A 125 14.23 -22.54 1.31
CA GLU A 125 14.14 -21.74 0.10
C GLU A 125 13.38 -20.43 0.38
N PRO A 126 13.66 -19.34 -0.36
CA PRO A 126 12.80 -18.17 -0.35
C PRO A 126 11.41 -18.53 -0.90
N LEU A 127 10.39 -17.71 -0.63
CA LEU A 127 9.04 -17.98 -1.14
C LEU A 127 8.99 -17.95 -2.68
N TYR A 128 9.80 -17.05 -3.25
CA TYR A 128 10.07 -16.92 -4.68
C TYR A 128 11.40 -16.20 -4.89
N THR A 129 11.95 -16.33 -6.10
CA THR A 129 13.23 -15.75 -6.51
C THR A 129 13.06 -14.50 -7.36
N THR A 130 14.16 -13.79 -7.61
CA THR A 130 14.18 -12.66 -8.57
C THR A 130 13.73 -13.11 -9.97
N ALA A 131 14.14 -14.31 -10.38
CA ALA A 131 13.74 -14.89 -11.66
C ALA A 131 12.22 -15.18 -11.75
N ASP A 132 11.60 -15.58 -10.65
CA ASP A 132 10.15 -15.77 -10.58
C ASP A 132 9.41 -14.43 -10.69
N ALA A 133 9.95 -13.37 -10.08
CA ALA A 133 9.40 -12.03 -10.18
C ALA A 133 9.50 -11.49 -11.62
N GLU A 134 10.67 -11.58 -12.26
CA GLU A 134 10.85 -11.22 -13.68
C GLU A 134 9.89 -11.98 -14.60
N LYS A 135 9.69 -13.27 -14.33
CA LYS A 135 8.75 -14.09 -15.08
C LYS A 135 7.32 -13.60 -14.92
N ALA A 136 6.85 -13.32 -13.70
CA ALA A 136 5.53 -12.75 -13.48
C ALA A 136 5.38 -11.39 -14.18
N LEU A 137 6.38 -10.51 -14.06
CA LEU A 137 6.37 -9.18 -14.68
C LEU A 137 6.29 -9.25 -16.22
N SER A 138 6.91 -10.26 -16.85
CA SER A 138 6.81 -10.47 -18.31
C SER A 138 5.37 -10.77 -18.80
N LEU A 139 4.50 -11.22 -17.89
CA LEU A 139 3.08 -11.50 -18.16
C LEU A 139 2.20 -10.24 -18.05
N CYS A 140 2.75 -9.12 -17.55
CA CYS A 140 1.98 -7.88 -17.36
C CYS A 140 1.52 -7.28 -18.71
N ARG A 141 0.27 -6.81 -18.74
CA ARG A 141 -0.41 -6.20 -19.87
C ARG A 141 -1.04 -4.88 -19.40
N PRO A 142 -0.32 -3.74 -19.51
CA PRO A 142 -0.80 -2.46 -19.01
C PRO A 142 -2.05 -2.01 -19.76
N GLN A 143 -3.03 -1.45 -19.03
CA GLN A 143 -4.27 -0.91 -19.57
C GLN A 143 -4.50 0.53 -19.10
N PRO A 144 -5.03 1.42 -19.96
CA PRO A 144 -5.42 2.75 -19.54
C PRO A 144 -6.72 2.72 -18.74
N TYR A 145 -6.93 3.73 -17.90
CA TYR A 145 -8.22 3.95 -17.24
C TYR A 145 -9.34 4.17 -18.26
N GLY A 146 -10.55 3.71 -17.92
CA GLY A 146 -11.78 3.91 -18.68
C GLY A 146 -11.89 3.09 -19.97
N SER A 147 -10.90 2.26 -20.30
CA SER A 147 -10.96 1.36 -21.46
C SER A 147 -11.48 -0.02 -21.07
N ALA A 148 -12.59 -0.43 -21.67
CA ALA A 148 -13.11 -1.79 -21.53
C ALA A 148 -12.28 -2.77 -22.35
N LEU A 149 -11.90 -3.90 -21.75
CA LEU A 149 -11.14 -4.97 -22.37
C LEU A 149 -11.68 -6.34 -21.97
N GLU A 150 -11.86 -7.25 -22.93
CA GLU A 150 -12.14 -8.65 -22.64
C GLU A 150 -10.85 -9.36 -22.21
N VAL A 151 -10.74 -9.71 -20.93
CA VAL A 151 -9.54 -10.33 -20.33
C VAL A 151 -9.56 -11.86 -20.41
N ALA A 152 -10.77 -12.43 -20.47
CA ALA A 152 -11.06 -13.84 -20.69
C ALA A 152 -12.43 -13.93 -21.39
N PRO A 153 -12.76 -15.04 -22.07
CA PRO A 153 -14.05 -15.19 -22.76
C PRO A 153 -15.24 -14.84 -21.86
N GLY A 154 -16.01 -13.81 -22.24
CA GLY A 154 -17.18 -13.36 -21.48
C GLY A 154 -16.85 -12.58 -20.20
N VAL A 155 -15.61 -12.15 -19.99
CA VAL A 155 -15.20 -11.32 -18.84
C VAL A 155 -14.56 -10.04 -19.36
N ILE A 156 -15.28 -8.93 -19.23
CA ILE A 156 -14.81 -7.60 -19.63
C ILE A 156 -14.43 -6.82 -18.38
N VAL A 157 -13.27 -6.16 -18.41
CA VAL A 157 -12.74 -5.36 -17.29
C VAL A 157 -12.55 -3.92 -17.73
N THR A 158 -12.92 -2.98 -16.86
CA THR A 158 -12.61 -1.56 -16.98
C THR A 158 -11.98 -1.07 -15.67
N PHE A 159 -10.83 -0.40 -15.77
CA PHE A 159 -10.16 0.22 -14.63
C PHE A 159 -10.61 1.67 -14.47
N HIS A 160 -10.98 2.07 -13.25
CA HIS A 160 -11.32 3.45 -12.88
C HIS A 160 -10.39 3.95 -11.80
N GLU A 161 -10.24 5.26 -11.64
CA GLU A 161 -9.34 5.84 -10.63
C GLU A 161 -9.79 5.46 -9.21
N ALA A 162 -8.88 4.90 -8.40
CA ALA A 162 -9.13 4.64 -6.98
C ALA A 162 -8.55 5.70 -6.06
N GLY A 163 -7.58 6.51 -6.51
CA GLY A 163 -7.01 7.59 -5.71
C GLY A 163 -6.12 7.18 -4.54
N HIS A 164 -5.78 5.89 -4.41
CA HIS A 164 -5.03 5.36 -3.26
C HIS A 164 -3.52 5.53 -3.40
N ILE A 165 -2.96 5.03 -4.51
CA ILE A 165 -1.58 5.29 -4.95
C ILE A 165 -1.60 5.53 -6.46
N LEU A 166 -0.48 6.00 -7.01
CA LEU A 166 -0.33 6.19 -8.45
C LEU A 166 -0.67 4.88 -9.20
N GLY A 167 -1.62 4.95 -10.13
CA GLY A 167 -2.05 3.79 -10.91
C GLY A 167 -3.09 2.91 -10.21
N SER A 168 -3.44 3.18 -8.95
CA SER A 168 -4.47 2.41 -8.24
C SER A 168 -5.83 2.50 -8.93
N SER A 169 -6.59 1.41 -8.88
CA SER A 169 -7.81 1.32 -9.65
C SER A 169 -8.97 0.59 -8.97
N ILE A 170 -10.16 1.13 -9.17
CA ILE A 170 -11.43 0.41 -8.98
C ILE A 170 -11.60 -0.46 -10.21
N VAL A 171 -11.87 -1.75 -10.02
CA VAL A 171 -12.02 -2.74 -11.08
C VAL A 171 -13.51 -3.02 -11.31
N GLU A 172 -14.05 -2.56 -12.44
CA GLU A 172 -15.39 -2.91 -12.90
C GLU A 172 -15.30 -4.13 -13.84
N MET A 173 -16.05 -5.18 -13.53
CA MET A 173 -16.08 -6.43 -14.29
C MET A 173 -17.50 -6.69 -14.80
N GLU A 174 -17.67 -6.82 -16.11
CA GLU A 174 -18.89 -7.32 -16.74
C GLU A 174 -18.71 -8.80 -17.06
N LEU A 175 -19.55 -9.64 -16.45
CA LEU A 175 -19.57 -11.09 -16.58
C LEU A 175 -20.75 -11.48 -17.47
N HIS A 176 -20.45 -12.02 -18.64
CA HIS A 176 -21.43 -12.48 -19.61
C HIS A 176 -21.66 -13.99 -19.45
N ASP A 177 -22.84 -14.37 -18.96
CA ASP A 177 -23.29 -15.77 -18.85
C ASP A 177 -24.57 -15.95 -19.68
N HIS A 178 -24.40 -16.36 -20.94
CA HIS A 178 -25.45 -16.52 -21.94
C HIS A 178 -26.38 -15.29 -22.11
N HIS A 179 -27.52 -15.27 -21.43
CA HIS A 179 -28.54 -14.22 -21.52
C HIS A 179 -28.51 -13.27 -20.31
N LEU A 180 -27.63 -13.52 -19.34
CA LEU A 180 -27.48 -12.71 -18.15
C LEU A 180 -26.11 -12.01 -18.20
N THR A 181 -26.12 -10.68 -18.13
CA THR A 181 -24.92 -9.89 -17.87
C THR A 181 -24.99 -9.41 -16.44
N ARG A 182 -23.91 -9.62 -15.71
CA ARG A 182 -23.76 -9.21 -14.31
C ARG A 182 -22.55 -8.34 -14.14
N ARG A 183 -22.65 -7.37 -13.25
CA ARG A 183 -21.61 -6.39 -13.01
C ARG A 183 -21.10 -6.50 -11.59
N LEU A 184 -19.83 -6.85 -11.47
CA LEU A 184 -19.08 -6.82 -10.23
C LEU A 184 -18.21 -5.56 -10.22
N VAL A 185 -18.24 -4.81 -9.12
CA VAL A 185 -17.28 -3.74 -8.87
C VAL A 185 -16.44 -4.11 -7.66
N PHE A 186 -15.12 -4.14 -7.84
CA PHE A 186 -14.17 -4.27 -6.76
C PHE A 186 -13.47 -2.92 -6.55
N SER A 187 -13.52 -2.39 -5.34
CA SER A 187 -12.97 -1.06 -5.06
C SER A 187 -11.44 -1.00 -5.15
N GLY A 188 -10.74 -2.13 -4.95
CA GLY A 188 -9.36 -2.09 -4.51
C GLY A 188 -9.27 -1.34 -3.17
N ASP A 189 -8.14 -0.68 -2.94
CA ASP A 189 -8.01 0.29 -1.86
C ASP A 189 -8.48 1.66 -2.36
N LEU A 190 -9.38 2.31 -1.63
CA LEU A 190 -9.93 3.62 -1.98
C LEU A 190 -9.11 4.73 -1.35
N GLY A 191 -8.76 5.72 -2.15
CA GLY A 191 -8.01 6.90 -1.76
C GLY A 191 -8.69 7.78 -0.73
N ASN A 192 -7.89 8.32 0.18
CA ASN A 192 -8.30 9.44 1.00
C ASN A 192 -8.35 10.73 0.15
N THR A 193 -9.52 11.34 -0.01
CA THR A 193 -9.71 12.58 -0.79
C THR A 193 -8.99 13.81 -0.19
N CYS A 194 -8.26 13.64 0.91
CA CYS A 194 -7.51 14.68 1.60
C CYS A 194 -5.99 14.55 1.44
N THR A 195 -5.50 13.48 0.79
CA THR A 195 -4.09 13.33 0.45
C THR A 195 -3.75 14.11 -0.82
N PRO A 196 -2.50 14.58 -0.98
CA PRO A 196 -2.11 15.32 -2.16
C PRO A 196 -1.84 14.35 -3.32
N LEU A 197 -1.57 14.91 -4.49
CA LEU A 197 -1.13 14.23 -5.70
C LEU A 197 -2.17 13.32 -6.34
N MET A 198 -2.86 12.46 -5.60
CA MET A 198 -3.82 11.52 -6.17
C MET A 198 -5.18 12.19 -6.39
N ARG A 199 -5.87 11.79 -7.45
CA ARG A 199 -7.26 12.22 -7.71
C ARG A 199 -8.21 11.48 -6.78
N ASP A 200 -9.38 12.07 -6.56
CA ASP A 200 -10.46 11.40 -5.83
C ASP A 200 -10.91 10.12 -6.53
N PRO A 201 -11.34 9.09 -5.77
CA PRO A 201 -11.87 7.86 -6.36
C PRO A 201 -13.07 8.13 -7.28
N THR A 202 -13.09 7.51 -8.46
CA THR A 202 -14.19 7.66 -9.42
C THR A 202 -15.50 7.12 -8.83
N PRO A 203 -16.58 7.92 -8.79
CA PRO A 203 -17.90 7.42 -8.41
C PRO A 203 -18.48 6.54 -9.52
N LEU A 204 -19.03 5.38 -9.14
CA LEU A 204 -19.76 4.48 -10.02
C LEU A 204 -21.22 4.39 -9.58
N SER A 205 -22.13 4.20 -10.54
CA SER A 205 -23.58 4.20 -10.29
C SER A 205 -24.25 2.84 -10.47
N ARG A 206 -23.60 1.88 -11.14
CA ARG A 206 -24.22 0.60 -11.48
C ARG A 206 -23.31 -0.56 -11.12
N ALA A 207 -23.89 -1.52 -10.39
CA ALA A 207 -23.33 -2.84 -10.14
C ALA A 207 -24.48 -3.76 -9.74
N ASP A 208 -24.26 -5.07 -9.83
CA ASP A 208 -25.08 -6.08 -9.15
C ASP A 208 -24.43 -6.47 -7.82
N VAL A 209 -23.10 -6.54 -7.80
CA VAL A 209 -22.28 -6.87 -6.62
C VAL A 209 -21.16 -5.84 -6.47
N VAL A 210 -20.92 -5.37 -5.25
CA VAL A 210 -19.81 -4.48 -4.88
C VAL A 210 -18.97 -5.13 -3.80
N LEU A 211 -17.68 -5.29 -4.05
CA LEU A 211 -16.67 -5.62 -3.05
C LEU A 211 -15.95 -4.33 -2.67
N MET A 212 -16.11 -3.90 -1.42
CA MET A 212 -15.56 -2.63 -0.92
C MET A 212 -14.56 -2.88 0.20
N GLU A 213 -13.41 -2.20 0.15
CA GLU A 213 -12.44 -2.21 1.25
C GLU A 213 -13.03 -1.65 2.55
N SER A 214 -12.41 -2.00 3.68
CA SER A 214 -12.93 -1.63 5.00
C SER A 214 -11.82 -1.33 6.01
N THR A 215 -10.65 -0.93 5.53
CA THR A 215 -9.42 -0.75 6.34
C THR A 215 -9.62 0.21 7.52
N TYR A 216 -10.37 1.29 7.28
CA TYR A 216 -10.77 2.30 8.27
C TYR A 216 -12.30 2.42 8.38
N GLY A 217 -12.99 1.28 8.29
CA GLY A 217 -14.43 1.20 8.49
C GLY A 217 -14.90 1.69 9.87
N ASP A 218 -14.01 1.86 10.84
CA ASP A 218 -14.30 2.24 12.22
C ASP A 218 -14.16 3.75 12.53
N ARG A 219 -13.54 4.54 11.65
CA ARG A 219 -13.20 5.95 11.96
C ARG A 219 -12.92 6.80 10.72
N ASP A 220 -12.97 8.11 10.91
CA ASP A 220 -12.55 9.09 9.91
C ASP A 220 -11.11 9.55 10.11
N HIS A 221 -10.52 10.03 9.02
CA HIS A 221 -9.25 10.73 9.04
C HIS A 221 -9.47 12.21 9.37
N ARG A 222 -8.50 12.79 10.10
CA ARG A 222 -8.44 14.24 10.28
C ARG A 222 -7.98 14.88 8.97
N CYS A 223 -8.93 15.19 8.10
CA CYS A 223 -8.68 15.94 6.88
C CYS A 223 -8.28 17.39 7.16
N GLY A 224 -7.34 17.89 6.36
CA GLY A 224 -7.14 19.33 6.22
C GLY A 224 -5.90 19.91 6.88
N GLU A 225 -5.91 21.25 6.95
CA GLU A 225 -4.76 22.06 7.37
C GLU A 225 -4.31 21.77 8.81
N ASP A 226 -5.18 21.27 9.69
CA ASP A 226 -4.82 20.98 11.09
C ASP A 226 -3.72 19.92 11.20
N THR A 227 -3.82 18.82 10.44
CA THR A 227 -2.77 17.78 10.44
C THR A 227 -1.46 18.32 9.86
N LEU A 228 -1.54 19.20 8.85
CA LEU A 228 -0.37 19.86 8.27
C LEU A 228 0.25 20.86 9.25
N ASN A 229 -0.58 21.60 9.99
CA ASN A 229 -0.14 22.53 11.03
C ASN A 229 0.51 21.78 12.19
N GLU A 230 -0.06 20.65 12.62
CA GLU A 230 0.53 19.76 13.62
C GLU A 230 1.92 19.27 13.17
N LEU A 231 2.07 18.83 11.92
CA LEU A 231 3.38 18.48 11.37
C LEU A 231 4.34 19.67 11.40
N VAL A 232 3.92 20.85 10.96
CA VAL A 232 4.76 22.07 11.01
C VAL A 232 5.18 22.42 12.44
N GLU A 233 4.29 22.30 13.42
CA GLU A 233 4.59 22.54 14.83
C GLU A 233 5.61 21.54 15.39
N ILE A 234 5.48 20.27 15.02
CA ILE A 234 6.47 19.23 15.35
C ILE A 234 7.82 19.58 14.75
N LEU A 235 7.87 19.95 13.48
CA LEU A 235 9.10 20.33 12.78
C LEU A 235 9.75 21.57 13.41
N GLN A 236 8.98 22.58 13.80
CA GLN A 236 9.50 23.76 14.50
C GLN A 236 10.01 23.42 15.90
N THR A 237 9.32 22.56 16.63
CA THR A 237 9.73 22.12 17.96
C THR A 237 11.03 21.32 17.90
N ALA A 238 11.16 20.39 16.95
CA ALA A 238 12.38 19.64 16.70
C ALA A 238 13.56 20.57 16.37
N HIS A 239 13.31 21.59 15.54
CA HIS A 239 14.33 22.60 15.20
C HIS A 239 14.78 23.40 16.42
N ARG A 240 13.84 23.90 17.24
CA ARG A 240 14.17 24.63 18.50
C ARG A 240 14.93 23.76 19.49
N GLY A 241 14.58 22.48 19.58
CA GLY A 241 15.26 21.49 20.42
C GLY A 241 16.62 21.05 19.90
N GLY A 242 16.98 21.38 18.66
CA GLY A 242 18.22 20.97 18.03
C GLY A 242 18.29 19.47 17.70
N GLY A 243 17.14 18.83 17.49
CA GLY A 243 17.05 17.42 17.16
C GLY A 243 16.81 17.13 15.69
N ASN A 244 16.99 15.87 15.32
CA ASN A 244 16.57 15.34 14.02
C ASN A 244 15.11 14.86 14.10
N VAL A 245 14.44 14.87 12.96
CA VAL A 245 13.09 14.30 12.77
C VAL A 245 13.22 13.01 11.96
N LEU A 246 12.74 11.90 12.51
CA LEU A 246 12.69 10.60 11.84
C LEU A 246 11.27 10.34 11.37
N ILE A 247 11.11 9.96 10.11
CA ILE A 247 9.81 9.64 9.52
C ILE A 247 9.90 8.26 8.85
N PRO A 248 9.47 7.18 9.52
CA PRO A 248 9.28 5.88 8.89
C PRO A 248 8.17 5.98 7.84
N ALA A 249 8.46 5.62 6.59
CA ALA A 249 7.47 5.67 5.52
C ALA A 249 7.60 4.49 4.55
N PHE A 250 6.48 4.09 3.95
CA PHE A 250 6.47 3.19 2.81
C PHE A 250 7.04 3.88 1.58
N ALA A 251 7.74 3.13 0.74
CA ALA A 251 8.48 3.70 -0.39
C ALA A 251 7.57 4.24 -1.50
N VAL A 252 6.35 3.69 -1.62
CA VAL A 252 5.33 4.06 -2.60
C VAL A 252 4.13 4.64 -1.84
N GLY A 253 3.52 5.70 -2.37
CA GLY A 253 2.42 6.44 -1.74
C GLY A 253 2.94 7.43 -0.69
N ARG A 254 3.05 6.99 0.57
CA ARG A 254 3.26 7.89 1.71
C ARG A 254 4.50 8.78 1.60
N THR A 255 5.59 8.24 1.09
CA THR A 255 6.82 9.03 0.94
C THR A 255 6.60 10.20 -0.02
N GLN A 256 5.89 9.98 -1.12
CA GLN A 256 5.64 10.99 -2.14
C GLN A 256 4.77 12.12 -1.60
N ASP A 257 3.72 11.80 -0.83
CA ASP A 257 2.88 12.80 -0.16
C ASP A 257 3.69 13.67 0.80
N LEU A 258 4.55 13.04 1.62
CA LEU A 258 5.41 13.76 2.55
C LEU A 258 6.37 14.68 1.82
N LEU A 259 7.00 14.22 0.73
CA LEU A 259 7.89 15.06 -0.07
C LEU A 259 7.14 16.24 -0.70
N PHE A 260 5.90 16.03 -1.15
CA PHE A 260 5.05 17.10 -1.66
C PHE A 260 4.77 18.17 -0.59
N TYR A 261 4.31 17.78 0.61
CA TYR A 261 4.03 18.75 1.67
C TYR A 261 5.29 19.42 2.23
N LEU A 262 6.39 18.67 2.38
CA LEU A 262 7.67 19.27 2.80
C LEU A 262 8.16 20.29 1.76
N GLY A 263 8.02 20.01 0.47
CA GLY A 263 8.27 20.97 -0.59
C GLY A 263 7.36 22.19 -0.48
N ARG A 264 6.04 22.01 -0.27
CA ARG A 264 5.11 23.12 -0.01
C ARG A 264 5.55 23.99 1.17
N PHE A 265 5.87 23.38 2.31
CA PHE A 265 6.35 24.11 3.49
C PHE A 265 7.67 24.83 3.24
N TYR A 266 8.56 24.25 2.43
CA TYR A 266 9.79 24.91 2.01
C TYR A 266 9.52 26.17 1.17
N GLN A 267 8.63 26.06 0.17
CA GLN A 267 8.25 27.20 -0.67
C GLN A 267 7.51 28.30 0.11
N GLU A 268 6.77 27.92 1.16
CA GLU A 268 6.10 28.83 2.11
C GLU A 268 7.07 29.42 3.17
N GLY A 269 8.33 28.99 3.23
CA GLY A 269 9.29 29.43 4.26
C GLY A 269 8.99 28.88 5.66
N ARG A 270 8.16 27.85 5.77
CA ARG A 270 7.71 27.22 7.03
C ARG A 270 8.54 26.01 7.44
N LEU A 271 9.48 25.58 6.60
CA LEU A 271 10.35 24.43 6.85
C LEU A 271 11.71 24.87 7.43
N PRO A 272 11.95 24.75 8.75
CA PRO A 272 13.17 25.27 9.39
C PRO A 272 14.39 24.34 9.26
N GLN A 273 14.21 23.09 8.81
CA GLN A 273 15.29 22.12 8.66
C GLN A 273 16.22 22.47 7.50
N GLN A 274 17.49 22.12 7.65
CA GLN A 274 18.54 22.42 6.67
C GLN A 274 18.65 21.33 5.59
N ALA A 275 18.21 20.12 5.89
CA ALA A 275 18.26 18.99 4.97
C ALA A 275 17.09 18.04 5.19
N VAL A 276 16.56 17.51 4.09
CA VAL A 276 15.63 16.38 4.07
C VAL A 276 16.34 15.22 3.38
N PHE A 277 16.51 14.10 4.07
CA PHE A 277 17.11 12.89 3.52
C PHE A 277 16.02 11.91 3.12
N LEU A 278 16.07 11.45 1.88
CA LEU A 278 15.30 10.29 1.42
C LEU A 278 16.23 9.07 1.41
N ASP A 279 16.23 8.34 2.52
CA ASP A 279 17.10 7.18 2.73
C ASP A 279 16.36 5.87 2.46
N SER A 280 15.94 5.71 1.21
CA SER A 280 15.31 4.50 0.70
C SER A 280 15.55 4.40 -0.82
N PRO A 281 16.40 3.47 -1.29
CA PRO A 281 16.65 3.27 -2.73
C PRO A 281 15.37 2.99 -3.51
N MET A 282 14.46 2.21 -2.90
CA MET A 282 13.15 1.93 -3.49
C MET A 282 12.31 3.21 -3.60
N ALA A 283 12.28 4.05 -2.58
CA ALA A 283 11.48 5.29 -2.64
C ALA A 283 12.04 6.30 -3.65
N ILE A 284 13.36 6.36 -3.81
CA ILE A 284 14.03 7.18 -4.84
C ILE A 284 13.57 6.73 -6.24
N LYS A 285 13.57 5.41 -6.49
CA LYS A 285 13.08 4.84 -7.76
C LYS A 285 11.59 5.09 -7.96
N ALA A 286 10.77 4.89 -6.92
CA ALA A 286 9.33 5.16 -6.97
C ALA A 286 9.04 6.63 -7.31
N ASN A 287 9.79 7.57 -6.74
CA ASN A 287 9.63 8.99 -7.06
C ASN A 287 9.95 9.33 -8.53
N ALA A 288 10.89 8.62 -9.16
CA ALA A 288 11.14 8.76 -10.59
C ALA A 288 9.95 8.29 -11.43
N ILE A 289 9.27 7.21 -11.02
CA ILE A 289 8.02 6.74 -11.65
C ILE A 289 6.93 7.80 -11.48
N TYR A 290 6.70 8.30 -10.26
CA TYR A 290 5.71 9.38 -10.00
C TYR A 290 5.95 10.62 -10.85
N THR A 291 7.22 11.01 -11.04
CA THR A 291 7.57 12.15 -11.87
C THR A 291 7.16 11.95 -13.34
N ARG A 292 7.32 10.73 -13.86
CA ARG A 292 6.97 10.40 -15.25
C ARG A 292 5.46 10.40 -15.50
N PHE A 293 4.67 9.95 -14.52
CA PHE A 293 3.21 9.89 -14.60
C PHE A 293 2.50 11.10 -13.95
N SER A 294 3.17 12.25 -13.88
CA SER A 294 2.64 13.46 -13.24
C SER A 294 1.32 13.97 -13.88
N GLU A 295 0.98 13.52 -15.08
CA GLU A 295 -0.30 13.78 -15.74
C GLU A 295 -1.49 13.13 -15.03
N HIS A 296 -1.26 12.05 -14.28
CA HIS A 296 -2.27 11.38 -13.47
C HIS A 296 -2.54 12.09 -12.13
N PHE A 297 -1.73 13.08 -11.77
CA PHE A 297 -1.95 13.81 -10.53
C PHE A 297 -3.26 14.60 -10.53
N ASP A 298 -3.71 14.94 -9.32
CA ASP A 298 -4.78 15.89 -9.07
C ASP A 298 -4.51 17.20 -9.85
N PRO A 299 -5.51 17.74 -10.58
CA PRO A 299 -5.31 18.94 -11.39
C PRO A 299 -4.80 20.16 -10.62
N VAL A 300 -5.18 20.33 -9.34
CA VAL A 300 -4.76 21.47 -8.51
C VAL A 300 -3.28 21.35 -8.17
N ASP A 301 -2.87 20.20 -7.65
CA ASP A 301 -1.48 19.95 -7.28
C ASP A 301 -0.56 19.93 -8.51
N ARG A 302 -1.02 19.35 -9.62
CA ARG A 302 -0.31 19.38 -10.90
C ARG A 302 -0.10 20.81 -11.39
N ALA A 303 -1.14 21.65 -11.36
CA ALA A 303 -1.03 23.04 -11.78
C ALA A 303 -0.05 23.83 -10.89
N LEU A 304 -0.06 23.57 -9.58
CA LEU A 304 0.89 24.16 -8.63
C LEU A 304 2.35 23.81 -8.96
N LEU A 305 2.63 22.53 -9.21
CA LEU A 305 3.97 22.06 -9.60
C LEU A 305 4.41 22.65 -10.94
N GLN A 306 3.51 22.69 -11.93
CA GLN A 306 3.79 23.27 -13.26
C GLN A 306 4.05 24.77 -13.20
N ALA A 307 3.26 25.53 -12.44
CA ALA A 307 3.45 26.98 -12.26
C ALA A 307 4.82 27.33 -11.66
N ARG A 308 5.41 26.39 -10.92
CA ARG A 308 6.73 26.51 -10.28
C ARG A 308 7.85 25.90 -11.11
N GLY A 309 7.55 25.37 -12.30
CA GLY A 309 8.52 24.78 -13.21
C GLY A 309 9.15 23.49 -12.67
N VAL A 310 8.49 22.79 -11.75
CA VAL A 310 8.98 21.56 -11.14
C VAL A 310 9.02 20.46 -12.20
N LYS A 311 10.20 19.90 -12.45
CA LYS A 311 10.37 18.73 -13.33
C LYS A 311 10.73 17.47 -12.56
N ARG A 312 11.31 17.62 -11.38
CA ARG A 312 11.63 16.54 -10.44
C ARG A 312 11.35 17.03 -9.02
N VAL A 313 11.22 16.09 -8.09
CA VAL A 313 10.94 16.42 -6.68
C VAL A 313 12.00 17.34 -6.05
N GLU A 314 13.25 17.29 -6.51
CA GLU A 314 14.33 18.15 -6.03
C GLU A 314 14.15 19.62 -6.45
N ASP A 315 13.42 19.89 -7.53
CA ASP A 315 13.07 21.25 -7.92
C ASP A 315 11.99 21.82 -6.97
N TRP A 316 11.13 20.94 -6.44
CA TRP A 316 10.08 21.27 -5.47
C TRP A 316 10.62 21.44 -4.05
N LEU A 317 11.54 20.56 -3.65
CA LEU A 317 12.23 20.56 -2.36
C LEU A 317 13.76 20.58 -2.56
N PRO A 318 14.37 21.76 -2.77
CA PRO A 318 15.82 21.90 -3.07
C PRO A 318 16.79 21.38 -2.00
N ILE A 319 16.33 21.29 -0.75
CA ILE A 319 17.10 20.73 0.38
C ILE A 319 16.96 19.20 0.50
N LEU A 320 16.26 18.55 -0.44
CA LEU A 320 16.20 17.09 -0.53
C LEU A 320 17.55 16.50 -0.92
N ARG A 321 17.91 15.39 -0.26
CA ARG A 321 19.12 14.62 -0.47
C ARG A 321 18.74 13.14 -0.55
N CYS A 322 18.79 12.57 -1.75
CA CYS A 322 18.57 11.15 -1.99
C CYS A 322 19.86 10.38 -1.68
N THR A 323 19.77 9.30 -0.89
CA THR A 323 20.94 8.49 -0.49
C THR A 323 20.80 7.06 -0.99
N PRO A 324 21.21 6.74 -2.23
CA PRO A 324 21.06 5.38 -2.77
C PRO A 324 21.99 4.35 -2.11
N THR A 325 23.17 4.73 -1.60
CA THR A 325 24.19 3.78 -1.12
C THR A 325 24.18 3.56 0.40
N PRO A 326 24.66 2.40 0.88
CA PRO A 326 24.88 2.16 2.31
C PRO A 326 25.82 3.18 2.96
N GLU A 327 26.88 3.60 2.27
CA GLU A 327 27.86 4.56 2.78
C GLU A 327 27.24 5.94 3.04
N GLU A 328 26.39 6.41 2.12
CA GLU A 328 25.63 7.64 2.28
C GLU A 328 24.65 7.54 3.46
N SER A 329 23.89 6.44 3.57
CA SER A 329 22.99 6.18 4.70
C SER A 329 23.74 6.21 6.04
N MET A 330 24.91 5.57 6.11
CA MET A 330 25.77 5.58 7.29
C MET A 330 26.28 6.98 7.64
N ALA A 331 26.55 7.83 6.64
CA ALA A 331 27.01 9.20 6.86
C ALA A 331 25.93 10.08 7.52
N ILE A 332 24.65 9.85 7.22
CA ILE A 332 23.52 10.57 7.85
C ILE A 332 23.56 10.44 9.37
N ASN A 333 23.96 9.27 9.90
CA ASN A 333 24.01 9.01 11.35
C ASN A 333 24.98 9.91 12.13
N ARG A 334 25.84 10.67 11.43
CA ARG A 334 26.76 11.66 12.03
C ARG A 334 26.08 13.01 12.25
N ILE A 335 24.95 13.28 11.58
CA ILE A 335 24.21 14.53 11.68
C ILE A 335 23.42 14.54 12.98
N ARG A 336 23.67 15.55 13.81
CA ARG A 336 23.05 15.65 15.15
C ARG A 336 21.82 16.53 15.21
N SER A 337 21.68 17.50 14.31
CA SER A 337 20.60 18.50 14.36
C SER A 337 20.19 18.94 12.96
N GLY A 338 18.94 19.38 12.82
CA GLY A 338 18.46 20.11 11.65
C GLY A 338 18.13 19.27 10.43
N ALA A 339 18.06 17.94 10.56
CA ALA A 339 17.72 17.02 9.48
C ALA A 339 16.34 16.37 9.67
N ILE A 340 15.61 16.21 8.57
CA ILE A 340 14.48 15.27 8.43
C ILE A 340 15.03 14.02 7.74
N ILE A 341 14.75 12.83 8.26
CA ILE A 341 15.20 11.56 7.71
C ILE A 341 13.97 10.71 7.43
N ILE A 342 13.63 10.57 6.14
CA ILE A 342 12.57 9.69 5.66
C ILE A 342 13.21 8.38 5.23
N ALA A 343 12.87 7.28 5.90
CA ALA A 343 13.45 5.98 5.62
C ALA A 343 12.43 4.85 5.76
N GLY A 344 12.58 3.82 4.93
CA GLY A 344 11.79 2.59 5.05
C GLY A 344 12.33 1.68 6.15
N SER A 345 11.55 0.75 6.70
CA SER A 345 10.15 0.45 6.37
C SER A 345 9.13 1.28 7.18
N GLY A 346 7.94 1.52 6.61
CA GLY A 346 6.89 2.34 7.21
C GLY A 346 6.36 1.85 8.56
N MET A 347 6.45 0.54 8.83
CA MET A 347 6.09 -0.07 10.12
C MET A 347 7.28 -0.45 11.01
N CYS A 348 8.48 -0.05 10.59
CA CYS A 348 9.74 -0.30 11.29
C CYS A 348 10.08 -1.79 11.52
N THR A 349 9.55 -2.70 10.69
CA THR A 349 9.88 -4.14 10.76
C THR A 349 11.28 -4.43 10.25
N GLY A 350 11.78 -3.59 9.34
CA GLY A 350 13.15 -3.60 8.82
C GLY A 350 13.52 -2.32 8.09
N GLY A 351 14.46 -2.41 7.15
CA GLY A 351 14.92 -1.29 6.32
C GLY A 351 15.88 -0.32 7.02
N ARG A 352 16.22 0.79 6.36
CA ARG A 352 17.22 1.75 6.86
C ARG A 352 16.78 2.51 8.11
N ILE A 353 15.47 2.64 8.35
CA ILE A 353 14.93 3.32 9.54
C ILE A 353 15.42 2.70 10.85
N VAL A 354 15.59 1.36 10.91
CA VAL A 354 16.05 0.69 12.13
C VAL A 354 17.50 1.06 12.46
N HIS A 355 18.31 1.36 11.44
CA HIS A 355 19.67 1.86 11.64
C HIS A 355 19.65 3.28 12.21
N HIS A 356 18.77 4.16 11.72
CA HIS A 356 18.64 5.51 12.26
C HIS A 356 18.09 5.54 13.70
N PHE A 357 17.21 4.61 14.07
CA PHE A 357 16.74 4.45 15.44
C PHE A 357 17.88 4.21 16.42
N LYS A 358 18.90 3.43 16.03
CA LYS A 358 20.09 3.21 16.85
C LYS A 358 20.80 4.50 17.25
N HIS A 359 20.77 5.51 16.38
CA HIS A 359 21.49 6.76 16.57
C HIS A 359 20.64 7.90 17.14
N ASN A 360 19.30 7.82 17.00
CA ASN A 360 18.40 8.94 17.30
C ASN A 360 17.32 8.63 18.35
N LEU A 361 16.86 7.38 18.49
CA LEU A 361 15.67 7.05 19.31
C LEU A 361 15.84 7.31 20.81
N TRP A 362 17.07 7.21 21.31
CA TRP A 362 17.43 7.44 22.72
C TRP A 362 17.73 8.90 23.06
N ARG A 363 17.66 9.80 22.07
CA ARG A 363 17.94 11.24 22.23
C ARG A 363 16.62 11.98 22.44
N ALA A 364 16.52 12.75 23.53
CA ALA A 364 15.27 13.40 23.95
C ALA A 364 14.89 14.61 23.08
N GLU A 365 15.87 15.20 22.40
CA GLU A 365 15.69 16.28 21.44
C GLU A 365 15.15 15.80 20.09
N CYS A 366 15.28 14.51 19.78
CA CYS A 366 14.82 13.94 18.51
C CYS A 366 13.31 13.73 18.50
N HIS A 367 12.73 13.78 17.31
CA HIS A 367 11.32 13.53 17.07
C HIS A 367 11.15 12.33 16.13
N LEU A 368 10.20 11.47 16.44
CA LEU A 368 9.80 10.34 15.61
C LEU A 368 8.34 10.54 15.21
N VAL A 369 8.07 10.69 13.93
CA VAL A 369 6.76 10.98 13.38
C VAL A 369 6.27 9.79 12.58
N PHE A 370 5.17 9.18 13.01
CA PHE A 370 4.49 8.11 12.30
C PHE A 370 3.35 8.68 11.44
N PRO A 371 3.48 8.67 10.12
CA PRO A 371 2.50 9.28 9.21
C PRO A 371 1.44 8.26 8.73
N GLY A 372 1.24 7.15 9.45
CA GLY A 372 0.34 6.09 9.01
C GLY A 372 0.15 5.03 10.07
N PHE A 373 -0.77 4.10 9.77
CA PHE A 373 -1.11 3.00 10.65
C PHE A 373 0.09 2.09 10.95
N GLN A 374 0.09 1.53 12.15
CA GLN A 374 1.10 0.60 12.65
C GLN A 374 0.37 -0.67 13.10
N ALA A 375 0.53 -1.74 12.32
CA ALA A 375 -0.10 -3.03 12.59
C ALA A 375 0.37 -3.61 13.92
N ARG A 376 -0.49 -4.39 14.59
CA ARG A 376 -0.13 -5.10 15.83
C ARG A 376 1.08 -6.01 15.58
N GLY A 377 1.90 -6.21 16.61
CA GLY A 377 3.14 -7.01 16.51
C GLY A 377 4.35 -6.29 15.92
N THR A 378 4.17 -5.16 15.22
CA THR A 378 5.30 -4.41 14.62
C THR A 378 6.11 -3.62 15.65
N LEU A 379 7.38 -3.32 15.30
CA LEU A 379 8.22 -2.45 16.12
C LEU A 379 7.62 -1.04 16.25
N GLY A 380 7.12 -0.49 15.14
CA GLY A 380 6.52 0.84 15.14
C GLY A 380 5.30 0.92 16.05
N ARG A 381 4.43 -0.10 16.05
CA ARG A 381 3.28 -0.14 16.96
C ARG A 381 3.69 -0.14 18.43
N ARG A 382 4.71 -0.90 18.81
CA ARG A 382 5.24 -0.91 20.19
C ARG A 382 5.74 0.46 20.64
N ILE A 383 6.34 1.23 19.74
CA ILE A 383 6.81 2.59 20.05
C ILE A 383 5.61 3.53 20.21
N VAL A 384 4.63 3.45 19.31
CA VAL A 384 3.38 4.24 19.39
C VAL A 384 2.60 3.95 20.68
N ASP A 385 2.56 2.69 21.13
CA ASP A 385 1.90 2.28 22.38
C ASP A 385 2.66 2.74 23.65
N GLY A 386 3.78 3.46 23.51
CA GLY A 386 4.49 4.10 24.62
C GLY A 386 5.56 3.24 25.30
N ALA A 387 6.15 2.27 24.60
CA ALA A 387 7.21 1.45 25.19
C ALA A 387 8.46 2.27 25.56
N ASP A 388 8.89 2.22 26.83
CA ASP A 388 10.11 2.88 27.31
C ASP A 388 11.40 2.37 26.66
N SER A 389 11.36 1.13 26.14
CA SER A 389 12.49 0.52 25.44
C SER A 389 12.05 -0.51 24.43
N VAL A 390 12.78 -0.59 23.32
CA VAL A 390 12.52 -1.52 22.22
C VAL A 390 13.79 -2.23 21.77
N LYS A 391 13.63 -3.40 21.13
CA LYS A 391 14.76 -4.16 20.57
C LYS A 391 14.96 -3.73 19.13
N VAL A 392 16.13 -3.16 18.83
CA VAL A 392 16.54 -2.69 17.51
C VAL A 392 17.93 -3.27 17.23
N LEU A 393 18.10 -3.96 16.10
CA LEU A 393 19.39 -4.56 15.69
C LEU A 393 20.06 -5.37 16.83
N HIS A 394 19.28 -6.22 17.50
CA HIS A 394 19.70 -7.07 18.64
C HIS A 394 20.09 -6.32 19.92
N GLN A 395 19.90 -5.00 19.98
CA GLN A 395 20.20 -4.17 21.14
C GLN A 395 18.91 -3.59 21.73
N ARG A 396 18.85 -3.43 23.05
CA ARG A 396 17.74 -2.76 23.71
C ARG A 396 18.04 -1.26 23.78
N ILE A 397 17.18 -0.46 23.15
CA ILE A 397 17.36 0.99 23.03
C ILE A 397 16.23 1.67 23.79
N ALA A 398 16.58 2.68 24.59
CA ALA A 398 15.60 3.51 25.28
C ALA A 398 14.85 4.39 24.28
N VAL A 399 13.54 4.51 24.44
CA VAL A 399 12.71 5.45 23.68
C VAL A 399 12.64 6.74 24.48
N ARG A 400 13.43 7.74 24.08
CA ARG A 400 13.42 9.08 24.69
C ARG A 400 13.02 10.18 23.71
N ALA A 401 13.16 9.91 22.41
CA ALA A 401 12.65 10.79 21.36
C ALA A 401 11.15 11.02 21.55
N GLN A 402 10.68 12.21 21.18
CA GLN A 402 9.27 12.53 21.21
C GLN A 402 8.55 11.79 20.08
N VAL A 403 7.58 10.96 20.42
CA VAL A 403 6.83 10.14 19.46
C VAL A 403 5.52 10.84 19.10
N HIS A 404 5.27 10.99 17.81
CA HIS A 404 4.10 11.66 17.24
C HIS A 404 3.39 10.73 16.26
N THR A 405 2.07 10.76 16.24
CA THR A 405 1.24 10.03 15.27
C THR A 405 0.36 11.01 14.49
N LEU A 406 0.53 11.05 13.18
CA LEU A 406 -0.26 11.95 12.32
C LEU A 406 -1.42 11.18 11.69
N GLY A 407 -2.62 11.38 12.23
CA GLY A 407 -3.84 10.67 11.82
C GLY A 407 -4.40 11.04 10.43
N GLY A 408 -4.05 12.22 9.90
CA GLY A 408 -4.43 12.66 8.54
C GLY A 408 -3.49 12.18 7.43
N PHE A 409 -2.45 11.43 7.83
CA PHE A 409 -1.63 10.56 7.00
C PHE A 409 -2.39 9.79 5.91
N SER A 410 -3.21 8.84 6.38
CA SER A 410 -3.64 7.63 5.65
C SER A 410 -3.99 7.81 4.17
N ALA A 411 -3.53 6.87 3.34
CA ALA A 411 -3.82 6.80 1.91
C ALA A 411 -5.15 6.07 1.63
N HIS A 412 -5.76 5.46 2.65
CA HIS A 412 -7.07 4.85 2.55
C HIS A 412 -8.17 5.83 2.95
N ALA A 413 -9.35 5.67 2.37
CA ALA A 413 -10.56 6.38 2.73
C ALA A 413 -10.98 6.09 4.18
N GLY A 414 -11.41 7.13 4.88
CA GLY A 414 -12.08 7.01 6.19
C GLY A 414 -13.53 6.56 6.04
N GLN A 415 -14.17 6.20 7.15
CA GLN A 415 -15.56 5.71 7.19
C GLN A 415 -16.54 6.59 6.38
N SER A 416 -16.53 7.90 6.57
CA SER A 416 -17.43 8.82 5.86
C SER A 416 -17.14 8.87 4.36
N GLN A 417 -15.88 8.77 3.94
CA GLN A 417 -15.49 8.72 2.52
C GLN A 417 -15.93 7.39 1.87
N LEU A 418 -15.81 6.26 2.58
CA LEU A 418 -16.33 4.96 2.12
C LEU A 418 -17.86 5.01 1.92
N LEU A 419 -18.58 5.59 2.88
CA LEU A 419 -20.03 5.83 2.78
C LEU A 419 -20.38 6.74 1.60
N ASP A 420 -19.64 7.83 1.44
CA ASP A 420 -19.83 8.80 0.36
C ASP A 420 -19.53 8.20 -1.01
N TRP A 421 -18.60 7.27 -1.12
CA TRP A 421 -18.34 6.55 -2.37
C TRP A 421 -19.48 5.57 -2.68
N VAL A 422 -19.81 4.66 -1.75
CA VAL A 422 -20.77 3.58 -2.01
C VAL A 422 -22.19 4.08 -2.26
N ARG A 423 -22.60 5.21 -1.66
CA ARG A 423 -23.94 5.77 -1.87
C ARG A 423 -24.25 6.19 -3.32
N HIS A 424 -23.24 6.26 -4.20
CA HIS A 424 -23.45 6.61 -5.61
C HIS A 424 -24.12 5.50 -6.43
N PHE A 425 -24.09 4.25 -5.96
CA PHE A 425 -24.74 3.15 -6.66
C PHE A 425 -26.26 3.19 -6.55
N ASP A 426 -26.90 2.99 -7.69
CA ASP A 426 -28.34 2.82 -7.82
C ASP A 426 -28.78 1.47 -7.24
N HIS A 427 -30.02 1.38 -6.77
CA HIS A 427 -30.68 0.13 -6.37
C HIS A 427 -30.03 -0.69 -5.24
N ARG A 428 -28.95 -0.19 -4.62
CA ARG A 428 -28.23 -0.84 -3.50
C ARG A 428 -27.82 -2.28 -3.83
N PRO A 429 -26.81 -2.48 -4.70
CA PRO A 429 -26.30 -3.81 -5.02
C PRO A 429 -25.91 -4.63 -3.79
N GLU A 430 -25.73 -5.92 -3.98
CA GLU A 430 -25.16 -6.76 -2.92
C GLU A 430 -23.77 -6.24 -2.56
N LEU A 431 -23.58 -5.85 -1.30
CA LEU A 431 -22.36 -5.23 -0.83
C LEU A 431 -21.60 -6.20 0.07
N TYR A 432 -20.34 -6.47 -0.24
CA TYR A 432 -19.43 -7.29 0.55
C TYR A 432 -18.26 -6.44 1.04
N LEU A 433 -18.06 -6.41 2.36
CA LEU A 433 -16.93 -5.73 2.98
C LEU A 433 -15.74 -6.68 3.00
N VAL A 434 -14.65 -6.28 2.37
CA VAL A 434 -13.39 -7.02 2.32
C VAL A 434 -12.25 -6.12 2.80
N HIS A 435 -11.03 -6.65 2.93
CA HIS A 435 -9.83 -5.87 3.23
C HIS A 435 -9.96 -4.98 4.50
N GLY A 436 -10.08 -5.64 5.66
CA GLY A 436 -10.38 -4.99 6.93
C GLY A 436 -10.47 -5.99 8.08
N GLU A 437 -10.10 -5.57 9.28
CA GLU A 437 -10.27 -6.37 10.49
C GLU A 437 -11.77 -6.55 10.80
N LEU A 438 -12.17 -7.73 11.28
CA LEU A 438 -13.58 -8.07 11.56
C LEU A 438 -14.29 -7.00 12.41
N GLU A 439 -13.65 -6.50 13.47
CA GLU A 439 -14.29 -5.52 14.35
C GLU A 439 -14.57 -4.20 13.61
N LYS A 440 -13.70 -3.80 12.68
CA LYS A 440 -13.90 -2.57 11.88
C LYS A 440 -14.96 -2.77 10.80
N MET A 441 -14.99 -3.95 10.17
CA MET A 441 -16.03 -4.33 9.22
C MET A 441 -17.41 -4.30 9.87
N GLN A 442 -17.55 -4.82 11.08
CA GLN A 442 -18.81 -4.80 11.84
C GLN A 442 -19.29 -3.38 12.15
N VAL A 443 -18.37 -2.48 12.53
CA VAL A 443 -18.69 -1.07 12.74
C VAL A 443 -19.16 -0.42 11.43
N LEU A 444 -18.47 -0.66 10.31
CA LEU A 444 -18.86 -0.12 9.01
C LEU A 444 -20.21 -0.67 8.55
N GLN A 445 -20.44 -1.98 8.70
CA GLN A 445 -21.71 -2.64 8.40
C GLN A 445 -22.87 -2.00 9.17
N GLN A 446 -22.69 -1.74 10.47
CA GLN A 446 -23.70 -1.06 11.28
C GLN A 446 -23.96 0.36 10.77
N VAL A 447 -22.92 1.13 10.47
CA VAL A 447 -23.05 2.51 10.01
C VAL A 447 -23.70 2.60 8.62
N LEU A 448 -23.41 1.66 7.71
CA LEU A 448 -24.07 1.53 6.41
C LEU A 448 -25.56 1.24 6.57
N HIS A 449 -25.93 0.35 7.49
CA HIS A 449 -27.32 0.05 7.79
C HIS A 449 -28.05 1.28 8.37
N GLU A 450 -27.46 1.94 9.37
CA GLU A 450 -28.08 3.07 10.06
C GLU A 450 -28.21 4.32 9.18
N ARG A 451 -27.18 4.64 8.37
CA ARG A 451 -27.13 5.90 7.59
C ARG A 451 -27.67 5.76 6.18
N LEU A 452 -27.49 4.61 5.53
CA LEU A 452 -27.87 4.39 4.13
C LEU A 452 -29.01 3.37 3.97
N ASN A 453 -29.44 2.70 5.05
CA ASN A 453 -30.38 1.57 5.00
C ASN A 453 -29.91 0.49 4.00
N TRP A 454 -28.61 0.20 4.04
CA TRP A 454 -27.97 -0.74 3.13
C TRP A 454 -27.32 -1.85 3.93
N THR A 455 -27.76 -3.08 3.69
CA THR A 455 -27.17 -4.27 4.30
C THR A 455 -25.88 -4.64 3.58
N ALA A 456 -24.78 -4.69 4.32
CA ALA A 456 -23.51 -5.22 3.84
C ALA A 456 -23.25 -6.61 4.42
N ASN A 457 -22.62 -7.48 3.64
CA ASN A 457 -22.20 -8.82 4.04
C ASN A 457 -20.70 -8.80 4.37
N ILE A 458 -20.27 -9.70 5.27
CA ILE A 458 -18.86 -9.90 5.62
C ILE A 458 -18.54 -11.36 5.28
N PRO A 459 -17.82 -11.63 4.19
CA PRO A 459 -17.54 -12.98 3.76
C PRO A 459 -16.54 -13.69 4.66
N GLU A 460 -16.62 -15.02 4.71
CA GLU A 460 -15.60 -15.89 5.30
C GLU A 460 -14.65 -16.45 4.24
N ARG A 461 -13.44 -16.84 4.65
CA ARG A 461 -12.46 -17.45 3.74
C ARG A 461 -12.99 -18.77 3.19
N GLY A 462 -13.02 -18.90 1.87
CA GLY A 462 -13.55 -20.04 1.14
C GLY A 462 -15.05 -19.95 0.84
N GLU A 463 -15.74 -18.90 1.31
CA GLU A 463 -17.13 -18.64 0.93
C GLU A 463 -17.25 -18.43 -0.58
N GLN A 464 -18.37 -18.87 -1.14
CA GLN A 464 -18.69 -18.74 -2.56
C GLN A 464 -20.07 -18.15 -2.74
N ILE A 465 -20.17 -17.18 -3.64
CA ILE A 465 -21.44 -16.58 -4.05
C ILE A 465 -21.65 -16.73 -5.55
N ALA A 466 -22.92 -16.78 -5.97
CA ALA A 466 -23.28 -16.73 -7.37
C ALA A 466 -23.47 -15.28 -7.81
N ILE A 467 -22.84 -14.92 -8.93
CA ILE A 467 -22.95 -13.59 -9.56
C ILE A 467 -23.75 -13.71 -10.85
#